data_AF-A0A3P6GJ47-F1
#
_entry.id   AF-A0A3P6GJ47-F1
#
_cell.length_a   1.000
_cell.length_b   1.000
_cell.length_c   1.000
_cell.angle_alpha   90.00
_cell.angle_beta   90.00
_cell.angle_gamma   90.00
#
_symmetry.space_group_name_H-M   'P 1'
#
loop_
_entity.id
_entity.type
_entity.pdbx_description
1 polymer ?
#
loop_
_entity_poly.entity_id
_entity_poly.type
_entity_poly.pdbx_seq_one_letter_code
_entity_poly.pdbx_strand_id
1 'polypeptide(L)'
;EGCTDSRRHHAGLLTTADYNNLCQCENLDDIKMHLSATKYGSYLQNEPSPLHTITIVEKCTLKLVDDYKHMLCRATEPMSTFLEYIR
;
A
#
# COMPACT_ATOMS: atom_id res chain seq x y z
N GLU A 1 -1.63 -25.32 5.40
CA GLU A 1 -1.28 -24.10 6.15
C GLU A 1 -1.58 -22.82 5.32
N GLY A 2 -2.86 -22.55 5.01
CA GLY A 2 -3.23 -21.51 4.01
C GLY A 2 -4.01 -20.30 4.55
N CYS A 3 -4.43 -20.28 5.82
CA CYS A 3 -5.43 -19.31 6.33
C CYS A 3 -4.84 -18.13 7.15
N THR A 4 -3.52 -17.95 7.16
CA THR A 4 -2.85 -16.90 7.96
C THR A 4 -2.33 -15.72 7.13
N ASP A 5 -2.26 -15.83 5.81
CA ASP A 5 -1.60 -14.83 4.97
C ASP A 5 -2.51 -13.64 4.59
N SER A 6 -3.80 -13.88 4.34
CA SER A 6 -4.76 -12.81 4.03
C SER A 6 -4.89 -11.79 5.17
N ARG A 7 -4.90 -12.25 6.42
CA ARG A 7 -4.91 -11.36 7.61
C ARG A 7 -3.64 -10.51 7.73
N ARG A 8 -2.49 -11.03 7.28
CA ARG A 8 -1.24 -10.27 7.23
C ARG A 8 -1.24 -9.20 6.13
N HIS A 9 -1.89 -9.44 5.00
CA HIS A 9 -2.08 -8.44 3.96
C HIS A 9 -3.00 -7.30 4.43
N HIS A 10 -4.04 -7.61 5.19
CA HIS A 10 -4.87 -6.59 5.86
C HIS A 10 -4.06 -5.70 6.81
N ALA A 11 -2.97 -6.19 7.40
CA ALA A 11 -2.07 -5.40 8.24
C ALA A 11 -1.14 -4.45 7.45
N GLY A 12 -1.16 -4.51 6.12
CA GLY A 12 -0.43 -3.60 5.22
C GLY A 12 -1.24 -2.43 4.69
N LEU A 13 -2.56 -2.45 4.88
CA LEU A 13 -3.47 -1.36 4.52
C LEU A 13 -3.42 -0.25 5.57
N LEU A 14 -3.73 0.97 5.15
CA LEU A 14 -3.87 2.11 6.06
C LEU A 14 -4.98 1.81 7.07
N THR A 15 -4.64 1.96 8.34
CA THR A 15 -5.60 1.83 9.44
C THR A 15 -6.44 3.10 9.57
N THR A 16 -7.54 3.02 10.30
CA THR A 16 -8.35 4.20 10.63
C THR A 16 -7.51 5.30 11.31
N ALA A 17 -6.53 4.93 12.13
CA ALA A 17 -5.62 5.87 12.75
C ALA A 17 -4.74 6.58 11.71
N ASP A 18 -4.25 5.86 10.71
CA ASP A 18 -3.45 6.45 9.63
C ASP A 18 -4.27 7.45 8.81
N TYR A 19 -5.53 7.12 8.49
CA TYR A 19 -6.43 8.05 7.80
C TYR A 19 -6.71 9.32 8.61
N ASN A 20 -6.90 9.19 9.93
CA ASN A 20 -7.08 10.35 10.80
C ASN A 20 -5.86 11.27 10.79
N ASN A 21 -4.65 10.70 10.82
CA ASN A 21 -3.41 11.47 10.73
C ASN A 21 -3.30 12.20 9.37
N LEU A 22 -3.60 11.50 8.27
CA LEU A 22 -3.54 12.09 6.92
C LEU A 22 -4.54 13.23 6.72
N CYS A 23 -5.71 13.16 7.37
CA CYS A 23 -6.72 14.22 7.31
C CYS A 23 -6.26 15.51 8.03
N GLN A 24 -5.27 15.42 8.91
CA GLN A 24 -4.76 16.54 9.69
C GLN A 24 -3.49 17.16 9.10
N CYS A 25 -2.96 16.61 8.00
CA CYS A 25 -1.79 17.15 7.32
C CYS A 25 -2.09 18.49 6.62
N GLU A 26 -1.16 19.44 6.72
CA GLU A 26 -1.30 20.75 6.09
C GLU A 26 -0.54 20.84 4.76
N ASN A 27 0.49 20.01 4.58
CA ASN A 27 1.33 20.00 3.37
C ASN A 27 1.73 18.57 2.94
N LEU A 28 2.38 18.46 1.77
CA LEU A 28 2.79 17.17 1.21
C LEU A 28 3.95 16.50 1.98
N ASP A 29 4.77 17.28 2.68
CA ASP A 29 5.85 16.74 3.52
C ASP A 29 5.27 16.06 4.78
N ASP A 30 4.19 16.59 5.36
CA ASP A 30 3.45 15.97 6.46
C ASP A 30 2.83 14.63 6.01
N ILE A 31 2.22 14.61 4.83
CA ILE A 31 1.68 13.38 4.23
C ILE A 31 2.78 12.35 4.06
N LYS A 32 3.93 12.74 3.50
CA LYS A 32 5.09 11.85 3.34
C LYS A 32 5.60 11.34 4.68
N MET A 33 5.68 12.18 5.70
CA MET A 33 6.10 11.81 7.04
C MET A 33 5.18 10.73 7.63
N HIS A 34 3.87 10.96 7.61
CA HIS A 34 2.90 10.00 8.13
C HIS A 34 2.88 8.69 7.33
N LEU A 35 2.92 8.77 5.99
CA LEU A 35 3.01 7.57 5.14
C LEU A 35 4.33 6.82 5.35
N SER A 36 5.42 7.49 5.70
CA SER A 36 6.72 6.86 5.98
C SER A 36 6.71 5.99 7.23
N ALA A 37 5.81 6.25 8.18
CA ALA A 37 5.60 5.41 9.36
C ALA A 37 4.79 4.14 9.07
N THR A 38 4.19 4.05 7.88
CA THR A 38 3.39 2.90 7.43
C THR A 38 4.20 1.99 6.50
N LYS A 39 3.57 0.94 5.96
CA LYS A 39 4.17 0.08 4.94
C LYS A 39 4.42 0.77 3.58
N TYR A 40 3.96 2.01 3.40
CA TYR A 40 4.26 2.82 2.22
C TYR A 40 5.65 3.48 2.27
N GLY A 41 6.30 3.53 3.43
CA GLY A 41 7.56 4.25 3.61
C GLY A 41 8.69 3.81 2.67
N SER A 42 8.84 2.51 2.42
CA SER A 42 9.86 1.99 1.50
C SER A 42 9.70 2.50 0.06
N TYR A 43 8.47 2.86 -0.35
CA TYR A 43 8.18 3.40 -1.68
C TYR A 43 8.38 4.92 -1.76
N LEU A 44 8.38 5.62 -0.63
CA LEU A 44 8.42 7.09 -0.56
C LEU A 44 9.75 7.65 -0.04
N GLN A 45 10.60 6.82 0.59
CA GLN A 45 11.86 7.26 1.23
C GLN A 45 12.83 7.97 0.28
N ASN A 46 12.87 7.58 -0.99
CA ASN A 46 13.82 8.11 -1.97
C ASN A 46 13.25 9.25 -2.84
N GLU A 47 12.02 9.69 -2.59
CA GLU A 47 11.41 10.74 -3.41
C GLU A 47 11.99 12.11 -3.06
N PRO A 48 12.58 12.84 -4.01
CA PRO A 48 13.19 14.15 -3.76
C PRO A 48 12.12 15.23 -3.51
N SER A 49 12.50 16.27 -2.78
CA SER A 49 11.69 17.48 -2.62
C SER A 49 11.93 18.44 -3.80
N PRO A 50 10.92 19.20 -4.27
CA PRO A 50 9.55 19.25 -3.75
C PRO A 50 8.73 18.02 -4.15
N LEU A 51 7.96 17.50 -3.19
CA LEU A 51 7.08 16.37 -3.45
C LEU A 51 5.90 16.82 -4.31
N HIS A 52 5.48 15.96 -5.26
CA HIS A 52 4.29 16.19 -6.06
C HIS A 52 3.20 15.18 -5.72
N THR A 53 1.95 15.62 -5.69
CA THR A 53 0.79 14.75 -5.42
C THR A 53 0.73 13.57 -6.38
N ILE A 54 1.11 13.77 -7.65
CA ILE A 54 1.14 12.71 -8.67
C ILE A 54 2.10 11.58 -8.27
N THR A 55 3.27 11.95 -7.74
CA THR A 55 4.30 11.01 -7.28
C THR A 55 3.79 10.18 -6.10
N ILE A 56 3.08 10.79 -5.14
CA ILE A 56 2.47 10.03 -4.02
C ILE A 56 1.48 9.00 -4.57
N VAL A 57 0.58 9.41 -5.47
CA VAL A 57 -0.43 8.52 -6.05
C VAL A 57 0.23 7.36 -6.81
N GLU A 58 1.25 7.64 -7.63
CA GLU A 58 2.00 6.63 -8.35
C GLU A 58 2.65 5.61 -7.40
N LYS A 59 3.34 6.07 -6.36
CA LYS A 59 4.02 5.19 -5.40
C LYS A 59 3.04 4.36 -4.57
N CYS A 60 1.92 4.95 -4.16
CA CYS A 60 0.85 4.22 -3.49
C CYS A 60 0.21 3.16 -4.40
N THR A 61 0.03 3.47 -5.68
CA THR A 61 -0.51 2.54 -6.69
C THR A 61 0.47 1.39 -6.95
N LEU A 62 1.77 1.69 -7.07
CA LEU A 62 2.82 0.68 -7.25
C LEU A 62 2.82 -0.33 -6.10
N LYS A 63 2.72 0.15 -4.86
CA LYS A 63 2.59 -0.74 -3.70
C LYS A 63 1.36 -1.65 -3.81
N LEU A 64 0.20 -1.12 -4.18
CA LEU A 64 -1.03 -1.90 -4.33
C LEU A 64 -0.87 -2.99 -5.39
N VAL A 65 -0.24 -2.66 -6.51
CA VAL A 65 0.04 -3.61 -7.60
C VAL A 65 1.01 -4.71 -7.14
N ASP A 66 2.05 -4.38 -6.39
CA ASP A 66 2.98 -5.36 -5.82
C ASP A 66 2.30 -6.28 -4.81
N ASP A 67 1.53 -5.71 -3.87
CA ASP A 67 0.77 -6.48 -2.88
C ASP A 67 -0.22 -7.44 -3.58
N TYR A 68 -0.85 -7.01 -4.67
CA TYR A 68 -1.73 -7.84 -5.49
C TYR A 68 -0.99 -9.00 -6.18
N LYS A 69 0.18 -8.73 -6.78
CA LYS A 69 1.03 -9.77 -7.38
C LYS A 69 1.51 -10.78 -6.33
N HIS A 70 1.88 -10.31 -5.14
CA HIS A 70 2.27 -11.19 -4.04
C HIS A 70 1.11 -12.10 -3.60
N MET A 71 -0.12 -11.59 -3.56
CA MET A 71 -1.31 -12.39 -3.30
C MET A 71 -1.53 -13.46 -4.38
N LEU A 72 -1.39 -13.09 -5.66
CA LEU A 72 -1.49 -14.03 -6.80
C LEU A 72 -0.46 -15.16 -6.71
N CYS A 73 0.82 -14.85 -6.46
CA CYS A 73 1.88 -15.86 -6.38
C CYS A 73 1.69 -16.87 -5.24
N ARG A 74 0.92 -16.52 -4.21
CA ARG A 74 0.67 -17.38 -3.04
C ARG A 74 -0.73 -17.99 -3.04
N ALA A 75 -1.58 -17.59 -3.97
CA ALA A 75 -2.92 -18.14 -4.13
C ALA A 75 -2.86 -19.52 -4.79
N THR A 76 -3.60 -20.47 -4.23
CA THR A 76 -3.85 -21.78 -4.84
C THR A 76 -5.22 -21.79 -5.51
N GLU A 77 -5.47 -22.75 -6.40
CA GLU A 77 -6.81 -22.93 -6.95
C GLU A 77 -7.85 -23.16 -5.84
N PRO A 78 -9.08 -22.64 -5.99
CA PRO A 78 -9.60 -21.89 -7.14
C PRO A 78 -9.34 -20.36 -7.07
N MET A 79 -8.71 -19.89 -6.00
CA MET A 79 -8.52 -18.45 -5.73
C MET A 79 -7.60 -17.79 -6.76
N SER A 80 -6.56 -18.48 -7.23
CA SER A 80 -5.66 -17.98 -8.28
C SER A 80 -6.44 -17.64 -9.56
N THR A 81 -7.29 -18.55 -10.03
CA THR A 81 -8.14 -18.34 -11.21
C THR A 81 -9.10 -17.17 -11.02
N PHE A 82 -9.70 -17.04 -9.84
CA PHE A 82 -10.58 -15.91 -9.54
C PHE A 82 -9.83 -14.56 -9.61
N LEU A 83 -8.64 -14.48 -9.02
CA LEU A 83 -7.81 -13.27 -9.08
C LEU A 83 -7.29 -13.00 -10.51
N GLU A 84 -7.01 -14.03 -11.31
CA GLU A 84 -6.65 -13.84 -12.72
C GLU A 84 -7.76 -13.17 -13.54
N TYR A 85 -9.04 -13.41 -13.22
CA TYR A 85 -10.16 -12.74 -13.89
C TYR A 85 -10.31 -11.26 -13.52
N ILE A 86 -9.78 -10.81 -12.38
CA ILE A 86 -9.85 -9.41 -11.92
C ILE A 86 -8.80 -8.54 -12.62
N ARG A 87 -7.74 -9.15 -13.15
CA ARG A 87 -6.68 -8.47 -13.90
C ARG A 87 -7.22 -7.83 -15.18
#